data_AF-A0A7C6U865-F1
#
_entry.id   AF-A0A7C6U865-F1
#
_cell.length_a   1.000
_cell.length_b   1.000
_cell.length_c   1.000
_cell.angle_alpha   90.00
_cell.angle_beta   90.00
_cell.angle_gamma   90.00
#
_symmetry.space_group_name_H-M   'P 1'
#
loop_
_entity.id
_entity.type
_entity.pdbx_description
1 polymer ?
#
loop_
_entity_poly.entity_id
_entity_poly.type
_entity_poly.pdbx_seq_one_letter_code
_entity_poly.pdbx_strand_id
1 'polypeptide(L)'
;PVEGAPPAAELAPAPAQPELGTAYIDCVASPAGGGVEVHTILVADDDLWHLAMVRPEVPRTPVSEARALEATHRLALEILG
;
A
#
# COMPACT_ATOMS: atom_id res chain seq x y z
N PRO A 1 -7.45 -5.04 -19.12
CA PRO A 1 -8.79 -4.46 -18.87
C PRO A 1 -9.71 -5.52 -18.27
N VAL A 2 -10.43 -5.19 -17.19
CA VAL A 2 -11.39 -6.11 -16.57
C VAL A 2 -12.71 -6.03 -17.34
N GLU A 3 -13.24 -7.18 -17.74
CA GLU A 3 -14.53 -7.27 -18.45
C GLU A 3 -15.67 -6.77 -17.54
N GLY A 4 -16.44 -5.79 -18.02
CA GLY A 4 -17.57 -5.20 -17.28
C GLY A 4 -17.24 -4.06 -16.31
N ALA A 5 -15.98 -3.59 -16.25
CA ALA A 5 -15.66 -2.40 -15.46
C ALA A 5 -16.32 -1.13 -16.05
N PRO A 6 -16.88 -0.23 -15.21
CA PRO A 6 -17.39 1.05 -15.67
C PRO A 6 -16.28 1.86 -16.35
N PRO A 7 -16.61 2.69 -17.35
CA PRO A 7 -15.61 3.54 -18.00
C PRO A 7 -14.93 4.45 -16.98
N ALA A 8 -13.63 4.67 -17.16
CA ALA A 8 -12.87 5.58 -16.32
C ALA A 8 -13.47 6.99 -16.40
N ALA A 9 -13.37 7.75 -15.31
CA ALA A 9 -13.81 9.14 -15.30
C ALA A 9 -13.07 9.95 -16.39
N GLU A 10 -13.70 11.01 -16.90
CA GLU A 10 -13.20 11.77 -18.07
C GLU A 10 -11.80 12.38 -17.86
N LEU A 11 -11.39 12.59 -16.60
CA LEU A 11 -10.07 13.11 -16.21
C LEU A 11 -9.21 12.05 -15.51
N ALA A 12 -9.62 10.79 -15.51
CA ALA A 12 -8.81 9.73 -14.93
C ALA A 12 -7.53 9.57 -15.77
N PRO A 13 -6.35 9.45 -15.13
CA PRO A 13 -5.14 9.11 -15.85
C PRO A 13 -5.34 7.80 -16.61
N ALA A 14 -4.75 7.69 -17.81
CA ALA A 14 -4.79 6.46 -18.57
C ALA A 14 -4.25 5.29 -17.71
N PRO A 15 -4.84 4.08 -17.82
CA PRO A 15 -4.30 2.91 -17.14
C PRO A 15 -2.83 2.73 -17.53
N ALA A 16 -1.94 2.81 -16.55
CA ALA A 16 -0.54 2.45 -16.74
C ALA A 16 -0.37 0.96 -16.45
N GLN A 17 0.33 0.25 -17.33
CA GLN A 17 0.90 -1.07 -17.05
C GLN A 17 2.41 -0.87 -16.87
N PRO A 18 2.85 -0.37 -15.72
CA PRO A 18 4.28 -0.21 -15.49
C PRO A 18 4.95 -1.58 -15.51
N GLU A 19 6.16 -1.67 -16.08
CA GLU A 19 7.02 -2.84 -15.88
C GLU A 19 7.52 -2.81 -14.44
N LEU A 20 6.99 -3.70 -13.59
CA LEU A 20 7.29 -3.70 -12.16
C LEU A 20 8.28 -4.84 -11.89
N GLY A 21 9.59 -4.55 -11.99
CA GLY A 21 10.63 -5.46 -11.53
C GLY A 21 10.59 -5.73 -10.01
N THR A 22 9.90 -4.84 -9.27
CA THR A 22 9.30 -4.95 -7.92
C THR A 22 8.89 -3.52 -7.58
N ALA A 23 7.66 -3.28 -7.15
CA ALA A 23 7.22 -1.92 -6.78
C ALA A 23 6.43 -1.87 -5.49
N TYR A 24 6.64 -0.78 -4.76
CA TYR A 24 5.96 -0.44 -3.52
C TYR A 24 5.10 0.80 -3.75
N ILE A 25 3.83 0.73 -3.40
CA ILE A 25 2.95 1.90 -3.29
C ILE A 25 2.51 1.99 -1.84
N ASP A 26 3.03 3.00 -1.14
CA ASP A 26 2.79 3.19 0.29
C ASP A 26 1.78 4.31 0.54
N CYS A 27 0.89 4.08 1.51
CA CYS A 27 -0.06 5.06 2.02
C CYS A 27 -0.11 4.98 3.54
N VAL A 28 0.09 6.11 4.20
CA VAL A 28 -0.09 6.24 5.65
C VAL A 28 -1.43 6.92 5.91
N ALA A 29 -2.28 6.26 6.67
CA ALA A 29 -3.62 6.69 7.03
C ALA A 29 -3.79 6.81 8.54
N SER A 30 -4.91 7.41 8.95
CA SER A 30 -5.39 7.37 10.33
C SER A 30 -6.67 6.55 10.34
N PRO A 31 -6.75 5.47 11.16
CA PRO A 31 -8.01 4.78 11.35
C PRO A 31 -9.07 5.73 11.92
N ALA A 32 -10.35 5.43 11.69
CA ALA A 32 -11.47 6.18 12.25
C ALA A 32 -11.47 6.02 13.79
N GLY A 33 -10.82 6.96 14.48
CA GLY A 33 -10.56 6.89 15.93
C GLY A 33 -9.15 7.33 16.35
N GLY A 34 -8.24 7.52 15.39
CA GLY A 34 -6.84 7.87 15.64
C GLY A 34 -5.93 6.65 15.57
N GLY A 35 -4.63 6.89 15.69
CA GLY A 35 -3.60 5.86 15.62
C GLY A 35 -2.81 5.87 14.30
N VAL A 36 -2.04 4.80 14.07
CA VAL A 36 -1.24 4.63 12.84
C VAL A 36 -1.83 3.51 12.00
N GLU A 37 -2.08 3.79 10.73
CA GLU A 37 -2.43 2.80 9.72
C GLU A 37 -1.48 2.97 8.53
N VAL A 38 -0.90 1.88 8.04
CA VAL A 38 -0.05 1.88 6.85
C VAL A 38 -0.53 0.79 5.92
N HIS A 39 -0.72 1.16 4.65
CA HIS A 39 -0.95 0.25 3.56
C HIS A 39 0.26 0.27 2.63
N THR A 40 0.76 -0.91 2.29
CA THR A 40 1.78 -1.11 1.28
C THR A 40 1.21 -2.05 0.22
N ILE A 41 1.09 -1.58 -1.02
CA ILE A 41 0.86 -2.45 -2.17
C ILE A 41 2.23 -2.87 -2.70
N LEU A 42 2.52 -4.15 -2.59
CA LEU A 42 3.69 -4.78 -3.19
C LEU A 42 3.23 -5.46 -4.49
N VAL A 43 3.90 -5.16 -5.59
CA VAL A 43 3.74 -5.89 -6.85
C VAL A 43 5.09 -6.49 -7.21
N ALA A 44 5.11 -7.81 -7.38
CA ALA A 44 6.29 -8.56 -7.78
C ALA A 44 5.86 -9.75 -8.65
N ASP A 45 6.56 -9.94 -9.77
CA ASP A 45 6.23 -10.92 -10.79
C ASP A 45 4.76 -10.82 -11.22
N ASP A 46 3.99 -11.89 -11.05
CA ASP A 46 2.56 -11.99 -11.37
C ASP A 46 1.65 -11.74 -10.15
N ASP A 47 2.22 -11.42 -8.99
CA ASP A 47 1.50 -11.30 -7.72
C ASP A 47 1.36 -9.85 -7.25
N LEU A 48 0.20 -9.56 -6.67
CA LEU A 48 -0.09 -8.31 -5.96
C LEU A 48 -0.46 -8.62 -4.51
N TRP A 49 0.28 -8.02 -3.59
CA TRP A 49 0.07 -8.12 -2.15
C TRP A 49 -0.39 -6.78 -1.61
N HIS A 50 -1.48 -6.79 -0.84
CA HIS A 50 -1.91 -5.64 -0.04
C HIS A 50 -1.58 -5.91 1.41
N LEU A 51 -0.56 -5.24 1.93
CA LEU A 51 -0.15 -5.31 3.32
C LEU A 51 -0.77 -4.15 4.09
N ALA A 52 -1.46 -4.44 5.18
CA ALA A 52 -2.06 -3.44 6.06
C ALA A 52 -1.58 -3.64 7.50
N MET A 53 -0.96 -2.61 8.08
CA MET A 53 -0.63 -2.54 9.50
C MET A 53 -1.53 -1.52 10.17
N VAL A 54 -2.32 -1.97 11.15
CA VAL A 54 -3.22 -1.09 11.93
C VAL A 54 -2.80 -1.12 13.39
N ARG A 55 -2.53 0.07 13.96
CA ARG A 55 -2.08 0.28 15.34
C ARG A 55 -2.90 1.41 15.96
N PRO A 56 -4.17 1.15 16.35
CA PRO A 56 -5.08 2.18 16.83
C PRO A 56 -4.62 2.79 18.15
N GLU A 57 -3.97 2.00 19.01
CA GLU A 57 -3.49 2.43 20.34
C GLU A 57 -2.18 3.23 20.31
N VAL A 58 -1.52 3.34 19.15
CA VAL A 58 -0.24 4.04 19.03
C VAL A 58 -0.49 5.48 18.60
N PRO A 59 -0.13 6.50 19.40
CA PRO A 59 -0.30 7.88 19.01
C PRO A 59 0.35 8.18 17.67
N ARG A 60 -0.38 8.86 16.78
CA ARG A 60 0.08 9.19 15.44
C ARG A 60 1.14 10.29 15.51
N THR A 61 2.37 9.93 15.15
CA THR A 61 3.53 10.82 15.07
C THR A 61 4.35 10.46 13.84
N PRO A 62 5.16 11.38 13.27
CA PRO A 62 6.05 11.04 12.16
C PRO A 62 6.95 9.82 12.44
N VAL A 63 7.39 9.66 13.70
CA VAL A 63 8.21 8.52 14.12
C VAL A 63 7.43 7.21 14.12
N SER A 64 6.20 7.20 14.63
CA SER A 64 5.38 5.99 14.65
C SER A 64 4.91 5.57 13.26
N GLU A 65 4.64 6.54 12.38
CA GLU A 65 4.34 6.29 10.95
C GLU A 65 5.54 5.67 10.23
N ALA A 66 6.73 6.27 10.37
CA ALA A 66 7.95 5.74 9.77
C ALA A 66 8.26 4.31 10.25
N ARG A 67 8.08 4.03 11.54
CA ARG A 67 8.27 2.67 12.09
C ARG A 67 7.24 1.66 11.57
N ALA A 68 5.99 2.08 11.40
CA ALA A 68 4.96 1.21 10.85
C ALA A 68 5.24 0.88 9.38
N LEU A 69 5.68 1.87 8.60
CA LEU A 69 6.11 1.70 7.22
C LEU A 69 7.34 0.80 7.09
N GLU A 70 8.36 1.02 7.92
CA GLU A 70 9.53 0.13 7.96
C GLU A 70 9.14 -1.32 8.27
N ALA A 71 8.16 -1.52 9.15
CA ALA A 71 7.68 -2.85 9.49
C ALA A 71 6.92 -3.53 8.34
N THR A 72 6.12 -2.80 7.55
CA THR A 72 5.47 -3.36 6.35
C THR A 72 6.49 -3.67 5.26
N HIS A 73 7.52 -2.85 5.09
CA HIS A 73 8.63 -3.13 4.16
C HIS A 73 9.44 -4.36 4.55
N ARG A 74 9.74 -4.55 5.84
CA ARG A 74 10.41 -5.78 6.30
C ARG A 74 9.60 -7.04 5.99
N LEU A 75 8.29 -6.99 6.22
CA LEU A 75 7.40 -8.11 5.86
C LEU A 75 7.37 -8.34 4.35
N ALA A 76 7.35 -7.28 3.54
CA ALA A 76 7.39 -7.39 2.09
C ALA A 76 8.70 -8.06 1.61
N LEU A 77 9.84 -7.72 2.20
CA LEU A 77 11.11 -8.39 1.90
C LEU A 77 11.07 -9.88 2.27
N GLU A 78 10.47 -10.23 3.42
CA GLU A 78 10.27 -11.64 3.80
C GLU A 78 9.37 -12.41 2.83
N ILE A 79 8.39 -11.74 2.21
CA ILE A 79 7.53 -12.34 1.17
C ILE A 79 8.32 -12.61 -0.12
N LEU A 80 9.22 -11.71 -0.49
CA LEU A 80 9.99 -11.80 -1.73
C LEU A 80 11.12 -12.85 -1.68
N GLY A 81 11.60 -13.23 -0.48
CA GLY A 81 12.65 -14.23 -0.28
C GLY A 81 14.05 -13.63 -0.25
#